data_AF-A0AAQ3NWD4-F1
#
_entry.id   AF-A0AAQ3NWD4-F1
#
_cell.length_a   1.000
_cell.length_b   1.000
_cell.length_c   1.000
_cell.angle_alpha   90.00
_cell.angle_beta   90.00
_cell.angle_gamma   90.00
#
_symmetry.space_group_name_H-M   'P 1'
#
loop_
_entity.id
_entity.type
_entity.pdbx_description
1 polymer ?
#
loop_
_entity_poly.entity_id
_entity_poly.type
_entity_poly.pdbx_seq_one_letter_code
_entity_poly.pdbx_strand_id
1 'polypeptide(L)'
;MATQSTTLQLTLLSAKGLHVRGKPANTNVFAVVRADSIASHTTATATESNGSLSWEETFSLEVGPYARCLTIEVKYRTGAGERDVGVARIALSDFLGRSVPGNRLQLCYRLRDWDGRENGTVNFSVREVAPPQPHAAAAAAD
;
A
#
# COMPACT_ATOMS: atom_id res chain seq x y z
N MET A 1 -10.81 -14.66 -20.52
CA MET A 1 -9.74 -13.83 -19.93
C MET A 1 -9.62 -14.22 -18.47
N ALA A 2 -8.42 -14.45 -17.95
CA ALA A 2 -8.23 -14.97 -16.60
C ALA A 2 -8.87 -14.04 -15.55
N THR A 3 -9.93 -14.50 -14.90
CA THR A 3 -10.64 -13.83 -13.80
C THR A 3 -10.06 -14.30 -12.46
N GLN A 4 -8.74 -14.23 -12.30
CA GLN A 4 -8.08 -14.65 -11.07
C GLN A 4 -7.67 -13.41 -10.28
N SER A 5 -7.99 -13.40 -8.99
CA SER A 5 -7.43 -12.44 -8.05
C SER A 5 -5.93 -12.71 -7.92
N THR A 6 -5.14 -11.63 -7.84
CA THR A 6 -3.71 -11.69 -7.58
C THR A 6 -3.46 -11.26 -6.15
N THR A 7 -2.70 -12.06 -5.39
CA THR A 7 -2.26 -11.65 -4.05
C THR A 7 -0.94 -10.91 -4.15
N LEU A 8 -0.92 -9.66 -3.68
CA LEU A 8 0.28 -8.88 -3.55
C LEU A 8 0.76 -8.90 -2.11
N GLN A 9 2.06 -8.94 -1.90
CA GLN A 9 2.64 -8.55 -0.63
C GLN A 9 3.20 -7.14 -0.76
N LEU A 10 2.67 -6.24 0.06
CA LEU A 10 3.10 -4.86 0.13
C LEU A 10 3.81 -4.63 1.46
N THR A 11 4.96 -3.97 1.38
CA THR A 11 5.68 -3.45 2.53
C THR A 11 5.64 -1.93 2.46
N LEU A 12 4.94 -1.30 3.39
CA LEU A 12 4.95 0.15 3.53
C LEU A 12 6.20 0.54 4.32
N LEU A 13 7.12 1.27 3.68
CA LEU A 13 8.43 1.57 4.26
C LEU A 13 8.36 2.86 5.07
N SER A 14 8.17 3.98 4.38
CA SER A 14 8.22 5.30 5.01
C SER A 14 7.50 6.38 4.19
N ALA A 15 7.18 7.51 4.81
CA ALA A 15 6.75 8.73 4.15
C ALA A 15 7.54 9.94 4.62
N LYS A 16 7.73 10.92 3.74
CA LYS A 16 8.53 12.12 3.99
C LYS A 16 7.84 13.37 3.49
N GLY A 17 8.13 14.51 4.14
CA GLY A 17 7.62 15.83 3.71
C GLY A 17 6.11 15.99 3.88
N LEU A 18 5.50 15.25 4.82
CA LEU A 18 4.07 15.35 5.11
C LEU A 18 3.78 16.60 5.92
N HIS A 19 2.77 17.35 5.50
CA HIS A 19 2.29 18.53 6.21
C HIS A 19 0.79 18.41 6.51
N VAL A 20 0.40 18.75 7.73
CA VAL A 20 -1.00 18.88 8.15
C VAL A 20 -1.23 20.34 8.52
N ARG A 21 -2.11 21.02 7.78
CA ARG A 21 -2.42 22.45 7.98
C ARG A 21 -1.16 23.34 8.00
N GLY A 22 -0.21 23.06 7.12
CA GLY A 22 1.05 23.80 7.01
C GLY A 22 2.09 23.48 8.10
N LYS A 23 1.82 22.53 9.00
CA LYS A 23 2.79 22.05 9.99
C LYS A 23 3.28 20.65 9.63
N PRO A 24 4.54 20.29 9.90
CA PRO A 24 5.02 18.92 9.69
C PRO A 24 4.16 17.91 10.44
N ALA A 25 3.77 16.82 9.76
CA ALA A 25 3.08 15.70 10.40
C ALA A 25 4.13 14.76 10.99
N ASN A 26 4.18 14.66 12.32
CA ASN A 26 5.27 13.99 13.03
C ASN A 26 4.80 13.07 14.17
N THR A 27 3.50 12.94 14.40
CA THR A 27 2.95 11.99 15.37
C THR A 27 1.59 11.49 14.89
N ASN A 28 1.08 10.37 15.42
CA ASN A 28 -0.25 9.82 15.12
C ASN A 28 -0.61 9.68 13.62
N VAL A 29 0.39 9.52 12.75
CA VAL A 29 0.19 9.31 11.32
C VAL A 29 0.12 7.81 11.05
N PHE A 30 -0.86 7.37 10.28
CA PHE A 30 -1.03 5.98 9.86
C PHE A 30 -1.45 5.94 8.40
N ALA A 31 -1.34 4.79 7.75
CA ALA A 31 -1.72 4.62 6.36
C ALA A 31 -2.84 3.59 6.22
N VAL A 32 -3.69 3.80 5.22
CA VAL A 32 -4.72 2.87 4.79
C VAL A 32 -4.45 2.52 3.34
N VAL A 33 -4.27 1.24 3.06
CA VAL A 33 -3.96 0.74 1.72
C VAL A 33 -5.13 -0.07 1.19
N ARG A 34 -5.51 0.20 -0.06
CA ARG A 34 -6.68 -0.36 -0.74
C ARG A 34 -6.31 -0.73 -2.17
N ALA A 35 -6.72 -1.89 -2.69
CA ALA A 35 -6.53 -2.23 -4.12
C ALA A 35 -7.87 -2.43 -4.83
N ASP A 36 -8.65 -1.36 -4.94
CA ASP A 36 -9.98 -1.34 -5.57
C ASP A 36 -10.91 -2.49 -5.14
N SER A 37 -10.68 -3.04 -3.94
CA SER A 37 -11.48 -4.09 -3.31
C SER A 37 -12.08 -3.55 -2.01
N ILE A 38 -13.05 -4.29 -1.45
CA ILE A 38 -13.66 -3.93 -0.16
C ILE A 38 -12.63 -4.04 0.98
N ALA A 39 -11.60 -4.87 0.80
CA ALA A 39 -10.55 -5.06 1.79
C ALA A 39 -9.59 -3.86 1.81
N SER A 40 -9.44 -3.26 2.99
CA SER A 40 -8.43 -2.25 3.27
C SER A 40 -7.52 -2.73 4.39
N HIS A 41 -6.22 -2.50 4.25
CA HIS A 41 -5.27 -2.72 5.33
C HIS A 41 -4.93 -1.38 5.98
N THR A 42 -5.10 -1.29 7.29
CA THR A 42 -4.73 -0.11 8.08
C THR A 42 -3.46 -0.43 8.86
N THR A 43 -2.42 0.37 8.66
CA THR A 43 -1.14 0.17 9.34
C THR A 43 -1.20 0.64 10.80
N ALA A 44 -0.19 0.25 11.57
CA ALA A 44 0.12 0.90 12.82
C ALA A 44 0.46 2.40 12.62
N THR A 45 0.53 3.13 13.72
CA THR A 45 1.05 4.50 13.74
C THR A 45 2.52 4.49 13.37
N ALA A 46 2.92 5.36 12.44
CA ALA A 46 4.30 5.54 12.05
C ALA A 46 5.17 6.02 13.21
N THR A 47 6.41 5.56 13.23
CA THR A 47 7.45 6.11 14.09
C THR A 47 8.13 7.27 13.36
N GLU A 48 8.25 8.42 14.03
CA GLU A 48 8.95 9.57 13.46
C GLU A 48 10.44 9.51 13.81
N SER A 49 11.28 9.73 12.79
CA SER A 49 12.73 9.83 12.93
C SER A 49 13.28 10.80 11.89
N ASN A 50 13.90 11.89 12.35
CA ASN A 50 14.56 12.88 11.52
C ASN A 50 13.68 13.45 10.38
N GLY A 51 12.40 13.71 10.64
CA GLY A 51 11.44 14.22 9.66
C GLY A 51 10.92 13.17 8.66
N SER A 52 11.20 11.89 8.91
CA SER A 52 10.67 10.75 8.16
C SER A 52 9.76 9.93 9.06
N LEU A 53 8.61 9.54 8.54
CA LEU A 53 7.67 8.65 9.20
C LEU A 53 7.88 7.24 8.66
N SER A 54 8.21 6.29 9.52
CA SER A 54 8.49 4.90 9.13
C SER A 54 7.43 3.96 9.70
N TRP A 55 6.99 3.01 8.87
CA TRP A 55 6.10 1.92 9.28
C TRP A 55 6.82 0.59 9.26
N GLU A 56 7.61 0.33 8.21
CA GLU A 56 8.28 -0.96 7.96
C GLU A 56 7.33 -2.16 8.06
N GLU A 57 6.06 -1.94 7.74
CA GLU A 57 4.99 -2.91 7.94
C GLU A 57 4.74 -3.68 6.64
N THR A 58 4.70 -5.01 6.73
CA THR A 58 4.44 -5.90 5.59
C THR A 58 3.11 -6.62 5.76
N PHE A 59 2.28 -6.58 4.73
CA PHE A 59 0.97 -7.22 4.71
C PHE A 59 0.62 -7.74 3.31
N SER A 60 -0.30 -8.70 3.27
CA SER A 60 -0.82 -9.26 2.04
C SER A 60 -2.12 -8.57 1.66
N LEU A 61 -2.29 -8.29 0.37
CA LEU A 61 -3.45 -7.60 -0.14
C LEU A 61 -3.94 -8.29 -1.40
N GLU A 62 -5.20 -8.73 -1.37
CA GLU A 62 -5.82 -9.37 -2.52
C GLU A 62 -6.32 -8.32 -3.49
N VAL A 63 -5.90 -8.46 -4.74
CA VAL A 63 -6.25 -7.57 -5.85
C VAL A 63 -7.20 -8.31 -6.76
N GLY A 64 -8.43 -7.82 -6.85
CA GLY A 64 -9.44 -8.42 -7.71
C GLY A 64 -9.05 -8.32 -9.20
N PRO A 65 -9.59 -9.20 -10.06
CA PRO A 65 -9.23 -9.26 -11.48
C PRO A 65 -9.54 -7.99 -12.30
N TYR A 66 -10.38 -7.10 -11.76
CA TYR A 66 -10.78 -5.84 -12.39
C TYR A 66 -10.17 -4.61 -11.73
N ALA A 67 -9.41 -4.77 -10.65
CA ALA A 67 -8.73 -3.66 -10.00
C ALA A 67 -7.75 -3.01 -10.99
N ARG A 68 -7.64 -1.69 -10.92
CA ARG A 68 -6.75 -0.92 -11.82
C ARG A 68 -5.76 -0.07 -11.06
N CYS A 69 -6.09 0.29 -9.82
CA CYS A 69 -5.19 1.03 -8.96
C CYS A 69 -5.09 0.46 -7.55
N LEU A 70 -3.92 0.69 -6.96
CA LEU A 70 -3.67 0.63 -5.54
C LEU A 70 -3.73 2.06 -5.01
N THR A 71 -4.49 2.29 -3.95
CA THR A 71 -4.58 3.56 -3.26
C THR A 71 -3.93 3.44 -1.89
N ILE A 72 -3.00 4.35 -1.60
CA ILE A 72 -2.39 4.52 -0.27
C ILE A 72 -2.85 5.87 0.26
N GLU A 73 -3.69 5.84 1.29
CA GLU A 73 -4.17 7.02 1.99
C GLU A 73 -3.36 7.19 3.27
N VAL A 74 -2.66 8.30 3.41
CA VAL A 74 -1.99 8.67 4.66
C VAL A 74 -2.94 9.56 5.45
N LYS A 75 -3.22 9.14 6.68
CA LYS A 75 -4.12 9.82 7.61
C LYS A 75 -3.41 10.17 8.90
N TYR A 76 -3.95 11.15 9.60
CA TYR A 76 -3.47 11.61 10.89
C TYR A 76 -4.62 11.56 11.90
N ARG A 77 -4.37 10.94 13.07
CA ARG A 77 -5.36 10.84 14.14
C ARG A 77 -5.17 11.96 15.17
N THR A 78 -6.25 12.67 15.43
CA THR A 78 -6.37 13.67 16.51
C THR A 78 -7.38 13.21 17.55
N GLY A 79 -7.40 13.86 18.72
CA GLY A 79 -8.47 13.67 19.69
C GLY A 79 -9.88 13.99 19.13
N ALA A 80 -9.96 14.80 18.07
CA ALA A 80 -11.20 15.14 17.37
C ALA A 80 -11.52 14.22 16.17
N GLY A 81 -10.80 13.10 16.03
CA GLY A 81 -10.98 12.12 14.96
C GLY A 81 -9.84 12.13 13.93
N GLU A 82 -10.10 11.45 12.82
CA GLU A 82 -9.12 11.22 11.75
C GLU A 82 -9.22 12.30 10.67
N ARG A 83 -8.08 12.60 10.05
CA ARG A 83 -7.96 13.56 8.95
C ARG A 83 -7.07 12.97 7.87
N ASP A 84 -7.44 13.19 6.62
CA ASP A 84 -6.61 12.79 5.49
C ASP A 84 -5.45 13.79 5.31
N VAL A 85 -4.24 13.26 5.17
CA VAL A 85 -3.00 14.03 4.95
C VAL A 85 -2.68 14.04 3.47
N GLY A 86 -2.73 12.88 2.83
CA GLY A 86 -2.55 12.78 1.40
C GLY A 86 -2.83 11.38 0.87
N VAL A 87 -3.06 11.31 -0.43
CA VAL A 87 -3.41 10.08 -1.15
C VAL A 87 -2.44 9.88 -2.31
N ALA A 88 -1.96 8.66 -2.45
CA ALA A 88 -1.24 8.19 -3.63
C ALA A 88 -2.09 7.15 -4.33
N ARG A 89 -2.35 7.36 -5.63
CA ARG A 89 -3.02 6.39 -6.50
C ARG A 89 -1.99 5.85 -7.48
N ILE A 90 -1.73 4.56 -7.40
CA ILE A 90 -0.70 3.86 -8.15
C ILE A 90 -1.41 2.94 -9.13
N ALA A 91 -1.07 3.02 -10.42
CA ALA A 91 -1.63 2.08 -11.39
C ALA A 91 -1.02 0.71 -11.15
N LEU A 92 -1.84 -0.35 -11.13
CA LEU A 92 -1.31 -1.70 -10.92
C LEU A 92 -0.34 -2.09 -12.03
N SER A 93 -0.51 -1.55 -13.26
CA SER A 93 0.42 -1.72 -14.38
C SER A 93 1.83 -1.19 -14.12
N ASP A 94 2.02 -0.32 -13.11
CA ASP A 94 3.32 0.20 -12.75
C ASP A 94 4.19 -0.87 -12.07
N PHE A 95 3.60 -1.98 -11.61
CA PHE A 95 4.32 -3.07 -10.95
C PHE A 95 3.89 -4.49 -11.35
N LEU A 96 2.62 -4.72 -11.68
CA LEU A 96 2.15 -6.00 -12.23
C LEU A 96 2.80 -6.23 -13.61
N GLY A 97 3.39 -7.42 -13.81
CA GLY A 97 4.13 -7.76 -15.03
C GLY A 97 5.55 -7.16 -15.11
N ARG A 98 5.90 -6.21 -14.22
CA ARG A 98 7.29 -5.77 -14.01
C ARG A 98 7.96 -6.49 -12.86
N SER A 99 7.18 -6.91 -11.87
CA SER A 99 7.65 -7.75 -10.77
C SER A 99 7.75 -9.19 -11.23
N VAL A 100 8.96 -9.75 -11.19
CA VAL A 100 9.13 -11.22 -11.29
C VAL A 100 8.62 -11.82 -9.97
N PRO A 101 7.85 -12.94 -9.99
CA PRO A 101 7.42 -13.60 -8.76
C PRO A 101 8.61 -13.84 -7.82
N GLY A 102 8.47 -13.39 -6.57
CA GLY A 102 9.52 -13.46 -5.56
C GLY A 102 10.49 -12.27 -5.49
N ASN A 103 10.60 -11.45 -6.55
CA ASN A 103 11.42 -10.23 -6.52
C ASN A 103 10.63 -9.03 -5.97
N ARG A 104 11.30 -8.17 -5.19
CA ARG A 104 10.69 -7.02 -4.51
C ARG A 104 10.95 -5.74 -5.31
N LEU A 105 9.91 -5.12 -5.85
CA LEU A 105 10.00 -3.83 -6.52
C LEU A 105 9.78 -2.70 -5.51
N GLN A 106 10.73 -1.78 -5.40
CA GLN A 106 10.63 -0.61 -4.52
C GLN A 106 10.17 0.62 -5.33
N LEU A 107 9.18 1.35 -4.80
CA LEU A 107 8.52 2.47 -5.45
C LEU A 107 8.43 3.68 -4.52
N CYS A 108 8.48 4.86 -5.11
CA CYS A 108 8.30 6.15 -4.44
C CYS A 108 7.19 6.93 -5.16
N TYR A 109 6.07 7.20 -4.48
CA TYR A 109 4.96 7.96 -5.05
C TYR A 109 4.75 9.27 -4.32
N ARG A 110 4.32 10.29 -5.06
CA ARG A 110 3.90 11.57 -4.50
C ARG A 110 2.51 11.41 -3.88
N LEU A 111 2.35 11.92 -2.67
CA LEU A 111 1.06 12.04 -2.01
C LEU A 111 0.44 13.37 -2.38
N ARG A 112 -0.87 13.38 -2.62
CA ARG A 112 -1.62 14.60 -2.86
C ARG A 112 -2.65 14.83 -1.77
N ASP A 113 -2.73 16.05 -1.26
CA ASP A 113 -3.79 16.44 -0.33
C ASP A 113 -5.15 16.55 -1.03
N TRP A 114 -6.19 16.90 -0.26
CA TRP A 114 -7.55 17.04 -0.75
C TRP A 114 -7.72 18.22 -1.74
N ASP A 115 -6.82 19.21 -1.71
CA ASP A 115 -6.73 20.31 -2.68
C ASP A 115 -5.98 19.88 -3.96
N GLY A 116 -5.50 18.63 -4.02
CA GLY A 116 -4.73 18.07 -5.14
C GLY A 116 -3.28 18.54 -5.19
N ARG A 117 -2.80 19.25 -4.15
CA ARG A 117 -1.42 19.72 -4.03
C ARG A 117 -0.52 18.61 -3.54
N GLU A 118 0.74 18.63 -3.96
CA GLU A 118 1.73 17.68 -3.48
C GLU A 118 1.97 17.87 -1.98
N ASN A 119 1.82 16.80 -1.21
CA ASN A 119 1.99 16.78 0.23
C ASN A 119 2.84 15.58 0.64
N GLY A 120 4.11 15.64 0.23
CA GLY A 120 5.12 14.64 0.56
C GLY A 120 5.13 13.44 -0.37
N THR A 121 5.91 12.43 0.03
CA THR A 121 6.11 11.19 -0.73
C THR A 121 5.97 9.97 0.17
N VAL A 122 5.49 8.87 -0.40
CA VAL A 122 5.43 7.56 0.23
C VAL A 122 6.35 6.58 -0.48
N ASN A 123 7.13 5.84 0.30
CA ASN A 123 8.04 4.81 -0.13
C ASN A 123 7.46 3.46 0.31
N PHE A 124 7.34 2.55 -0.64
CA PHE A 124 6.85 1.21 -0.37
C PHE A 124 7.53 0.22 -1.30
N SER A 125 7.39 -1.06 -1.01
CA SER A 125 7.77 -2.10 -1.93
C SER A 125 6.65 -3.10 -2.11
N VAL A 126 6.59 -3.69 -3.29
CA VAL A 126 5.56 -4.65 -3.67
C VAL A 126 6.20 -5.86 -4.32
N ARG A 127 5.61 -7.04 -4.08
CA ARG A 127 5.91 -8.25 -4.83
C ARG A 127 4.64 -9.06 -5.04
N GLU A 128 4.58 -9.75 -6.17
CA GLU A 128 3.52 -10.72 -6.43
C GLU A 128 3.78 -12.01 -5.64
N VAL A 129 2.75 -12.49 -4.94
CA VAL A 129 2.77 -13.77 -4.25
C VAL A 129 2.16 -14.79 -5.20
N ALA A 130 2.92 -15.83 -5.55
CA ALA A 130 2.39 -16.90 -6.38
C ALA A 130 1.16 -17.52 -5.69
N PRO A 131 0.07 -17.79 -6.43
CA PRO A 131 -1.06 -18.50 -5.86
C PRO A 131 -0.58 -19.85 -5.27
N PRO A 132 -1.16 -20.31 -4.15
CA PRO A 132 -0.83 -21.62 -3.62
C PRO A 132 -1.05 -22.65 -4.74
N GLN A 133 0.02 -23.34 -5.14
CA GLN A 133 -0.10 -24.37 -6.16
C GLN A 133 -1.11 -25.41 -5.65
N PRO A 134 -2.16 -25.75 -6.42
CA PRO A 134 -2.98 -26.90 -6.08
C PRO A 134 -2.06 -28.12 -6.13
N HIS A 135 -1.72 -28.64 -4.94
CA HIS A 135 -1.03 -29.90 -4.81
C HIS A 135 -1.81 -30.95 -5.62
N ALA A 136 -1.07 -31.66 -6.48
CA ALA A 136 -1.56 -32.67 -7.39
C ALA A 136 -2.62 -33.56 -6.73
N ALA A 137 -3.73 -33.74 -7.44
CA ALA A 137 -4.65 -34.83 -7.21
C ALA A 137 -3.84 -36.15 -7.23
N ALA A 138 -3.55 -36.71 -6.06
CA ALA A 138 -3.10 -38.07 -5.95
C ALA A 138 -4.32 -38.96 -6.17
N ALA A 139 -4.50 -39.36 -7.43
CA ALA A 139 -5.28 -40.52 -7.78
C ALA A 139 -4.73 -41.72 -7.01
N ALA A 140 -5.52 -42.25 -6.08
CA ALA A 140 -5.36 -43.61 -5.58
C ALA A 140 -6.70 -44.31 -5.84
N ALA A 141 -6.81 -44.85 -7.05
CA ALA A 141 -7.67 -45.98 -7.33
C ALA A 141 -6.72 -47.12 -7.72
N ASP A 142 -6.52 -48.04 -6.79
CA ASP A 142 -6.27 -49.46 -7.07
C ASP A 142 -6.94 -50.25 -5.93
#